data_AF-A0AA39IWT7-F1
#
_entry.id   AF-A0AA39IWT7-F1
#
_cell.length_a   1.000
_cell.length_b   1.000
_cell.length_c   1.000
_cell.angle_alpha   90.00
_cell.angle_beta   90.00
_cell.angle_gamma   90.00
#
_symmetry.space_group_name_H-M   'P 1'
#
loop_
_entity.id
_entity.type
_entity.pdbx_description
1 polymer ?
#
loop_
_entity_poly.entity_id
_entity_poly.type
_entity_poly.pdbx_seq_one_letter_code
_entity_poly.pdbx_strand_id
1 'polypeptide(L)'
;MPVSTIFQVLSSATPNLISPSFECQNQSGTGGSHLMPLFDGQMPSLKMLHLDGFSTWPAHYFRGLTHVSFCRQSADLSQRHSTSEFLDFLEGCPLLEDLIL
;
A
#
# COMPACT_ATOMS: atom_id res chain seq x y z
N MET A 1 -15.80 8.44 -16.46
CA MET A 1 -14.35 8.57 -16.19
C MET A 1 -13.81 7.15 -16.14
N PRO A 2 -12.90 6.73 -17.03
CA PRO A 2 -12.50 5.34 -17.10
C PRO A 2 -11.58 5.05 -15.90
N VAL A 3 -12.07 4.27 -14.95
CA VAL A 3 -11.21 3.67 -13.92
C VAL A 3 -10.23 2.79 -14.67
N SER A 4 -8.95 3.16 -14.58
CA SER A 4 -7.89 2.79 -15.49
C SER A 4 -7.80 1.28 -15.72
N THR A 5 -7.79 0.87 -16.98
CA THR A 5 -7.65 -0.51 -17.48
C THR A 5 -6.50 -1.29 -16.82
N ILE A 6 -5.47 -0.60 -16.32
CA ILE A 6 -4.34 -1.18 -15.57
C ILE A 6 -4.79 -1.90 -14.29
N PHE A 7 -5.74 -1.35 -13.52
CA PHE A 7 -6.21 -1.98 -12.28
C PHE A 7 -7.04 -3.24 -12.57
N GLN A 8 -7.82 -3.21 -13.64
CA GLN A 8 -8.60 -4.36 -14.08
C GLN A 8 -7.71 -5.53 -14.55
N VAL A 9 -6.56 -5.21 -15.17
CA VAL A 9 -5.53 -6.20 -15.55
C VAL A 9 -4.86 -6.80 -14.32
N LEU A 10 -4.58 -6.02 -13.28
CA LEU A 10 -4.01 -6.53 -12.03
C LEU A 10 -4.99 -7.47 -11.31
N SER A 11 -6.28 -7.13 -11.25
CA SER A 11 -7.30 -7.99 -10.64
C SER A 11 -7.47 -9.34 -11.35
N SER A 12 -7.31 -9.41 -12.67
CA SER A 12 -7.49 -10.66 -13.42
C SER A 12 -6.22 -11.50 -13.61
N ALA A 13 -5.03 -10.89 -13.51
CA ALA A 13 -3.79 -11.51 -14.01
C ALA A 13 -2.83 -12.03 -12.94
N THR A 14 -2.99 -11.69 -11.65
CA THR A 14 -1.92 -11.94 -10.66
C THR A 14 -2.37 -12.68 -9.38
N PRO A 15 -2.95 -13.89 -9.49
CA PRO A 15 -3.24 -14.73 -8.32
C PRO A 15 -1.98 -15.17 -7.54
N ASN A 16 -0.80 -15.09 -8.16
CA ASN A 16 0.49 -15.42 -7.56
C ASN A 16 1.34 -14.18 -7.24
N LEU A 17 0.75 -12.99 -7.12
CA LEU A 17 1.51 -11.80 -6.73
C LEU A 17 1.96 -11.94 -5.27
N ILE A 18 3.27 -12.07 -5.06
CA ILE A 18 3.85 -12.25 -3.73
C ILE A 18 4.47 -10.93 -3.23
N SER A 19 5.05 -10.13 -4.13
CA SER A 19 5.88 -8.96 -3.79
C SER A 19 5.68 -7.77 -4.75
N PRO A 20 4.60 -6.99 -4.60
CA PRO A 20 4.43 -5.72 -5.28
C PRO A 20 5.26 -4.60 -4.66
N SER A 21 5.82 -3.77 -5.54
CA SER A 21 6.43 -2.49 -5.21
C SER A 21 5.67 -1.38 -5.92
N PHE A 22 5.23 -0.38 -5.16
CA PHE A 22 4.54 0.79 -5.67
C PHE A 22 5.39 2.03 -5.41
N GLU A 23 5.69 2.77 -6.47
CA GLU A 23 6.46 4.02 -6.40
C GLU A 23 5.61 5.19 -6.88
N CYS A 24 5.61 6.28 -6.11
CA CYS A 24 5.00 7.55 -6.48
C CYS A 24 6.09 8.57 -6.85
N GLN A 25 6.28 8.80 -8.16
CA GLN A 25 7.39 9.61 -8.67
C GLN A 25 7.20 11.14 -8.56
N ASN A 26 6.00 11.62 -8.20
CA ASN A 26 5.66 13.05 -8.20
C ASN A 26 4.98 13.49 -6.90
N GLN A 27 5.76 13.78 -5.84
CA GLN A 27 5.26 14.46 -4.63
C GLN A 27 5.15 15.99 -4.80
N SER A 28 5.04 16.48 -6.04
CA SER A 28 5.06 17.91 -6.38
C SER A 28 3.75 18.64 -6.05
N GLY A 29 2.74 17.94 -5.54
CA GLY A 29 1.44 18.48 -5.17
C GLY A 29 1.25 18.52 -3.67
N THR A 30 0.65 19.58 -3.15
CA THR A 30 0.23 19.76 -1.74
C THR A 30 -0.80 18.74 -1.24
N GLY A 31 -1.15 17.72 -2.03
CA GLY A 31 -2.05 16.64 -1.64
C GLY A 31 -1.27 15.35 -1.43
N GLY A 32 -1.38 14.75 -0.25
CA GLY A 32 -0.70 13.51 0.09
C GLY A 32 -0.93 12.41 -0.96
N SER A 33 0.10 11.62 -1.18
CA SER A 33 0.09 10.46 -2.08
C SER A 33 -0.72 9.32 -1.46
N HIS A 34 -2.00 9.22 -1.85
CA HIS A 34 -2.90 8.15 -1.43
C HIS A 34 -2.86 6.98 -2.43
N LEU A 35 -2.56 5.79 -1.94
CA LEU A 35 -2.66 4.57 -2.74
C LEU A 35 -4.12 4.17 -2.86
N MET A 36 -4.64 4.13 -4.08
CA MET A 36 -6.00 3.65 -4.35
C MET A 36 -6.09 2.12 -4.24
N PRO A 37 -7.27 1.55 -3.97
CA PRO A 37 -7.50 0.12 -4.11
C PRO A 37 -7.20 -0.36 -5.54
N LEU A 38 -6.29 -1.31 -5.68
CA LEU A 38 -5.76 -1.82 -6.94
C LEU A 38 -6.38 -3.14 -7.41
N PHE A 39 -6.89 -3.95 -6.47
CA PHE A 39 -7.25 -5.35 -6.68
C PHE A 39 -8.77 -5.60 -6.59
N ASP A 40 -9.59 -4.55 -6.58
CA ASP A 40 -11.06 -4.62 -6.59
C ASP A 40 -11.65 -5.66 -5.61
N GLY A 41 -11.07 -5.76 -4.41
CA GLY A 41 -11.46 -6.72 -3.35
C GLY A 41 -10.91 -8.14 -3.48
N GLN A 42 -10.30 -8.51 -4.61
CA GLN A 42 -9.60 -9.78 -4.83
C GLN A 42 -8.11 -9.64 -4.49
N MET A 43 -7.80 -9.45 -3.21
CA MET A 43 -6.41 -9.31 -2.77
C MET A 43 -5.65 -10.65 -2.98
N PRO A 44 -4.55 -10.67 -3.76
CA PRO A 44 -3.72 -11.87 -3.88
C PRO A 44 -3.00 -12.16 -2.56
N SER A 45 -2.43 -13.37 -2.42
CA SER A 45 -1.66 -13.80 -1.24
C SER A 45 -0.31 -13.08 -1.13
N LEU A 46 -0.38 -11.77 -0.92
CA LEU A 46 0.74 -10.86 -0.79
C LEU A 46 1.53 -11.18 0.47
N LYS A 47 2.85 -11.24 0.32
CA LYS A 47 3.78 -11.40 1.43
C LYS A 47 4.62 -10.16 1.64
N MET A 48 4.99 -9.46 0.57
CA MET A 48 5.89 -8.31 0.66
C MET A 48 5.22 -7.08 0.09
N LEU A 49 5.28 -5.96 0.79
CA LEU A 49 4.78 -4.67 0.32
C LEU A 49 5.89 -3.63 0.40
N HIS A 50 6.19 -3.00 -0.73
CA HIS A 50 7.07 -1.85 -0.78
C HIS A 50 6.28 -0.63 -1.26
N LEU A 51 6.15 0.37 -0.40
CA LEU A 51 5.51 1.64 -0.70
C LEU A 51 6.54 2.74 -0.67
N ASP A 52 6.81 3.31 -1.84
CA ASP A 52 7.76 4.38 -1.99
C ASP A 52 7.05 5.67 -2.40
N GLY A 53 7.18 6.68 -1.55
CA GLY A 53 6.57 7.97 -1.75
C GLY A 53 5.06 8.00 -1.52
N PHE A 54 4.46 6.94 -0.97
CA PHE A 54 3.04 6.90 -0.56
C PHE A 54 2.89 7.19 0.94
N SER A 55 1.91 8.04 1.27
CA SER A 55 1.69 8.53 2.63
C SER A 55 0.46 7.89 3.29
N THR A 56 -0.54 7.51 2.48
CA THR A 56 -1.76 6.82 2.93
C THR A 56 -2.17 5.71 1.96
N TRP A 57 -2.96 4.77 2.47
CA TRP A 57 -3.54 3.63 1.76
C TRP A 57 -4.84 3.25 2.47
N PRO A 58 -5.74 2.46 1.87
CA PRO A 58 -7.03 2.18 2.48
C PRO A 58 -6.84 1.30 3.72
N ALA A 59 -7.58 1.60 4.78
CA ALA A 59 -7.53 0.84 6.02
C ALA A 59 -7.88 -0.64 5.75
N HIS A 60 -7.16 -1.55 6.39
CA HIS A 60 -7.33 -2.99 6.26
C HIS A 60 -7.15 -3.58 4.85
N TYR A 61 -6.61 -2.80 3.91
CA TYR A 61 -6.48 -3.21 2.53
C TYR A 61 -5.44 -4.33 2.37
N PHE A 62 -4.22 -4.08 2.84
CA PHE A 62 -3.19 -5.11 2.85
C PHE A 62 -3.24 -5.89 4.17
N ARG A 63 -3.19 -7.23 4.08
CA ARG A 63 -3.26 -8.14 5.22
C ARG A 63 -2.36 -9.34 4.97
N GLY A 64 -1.94 -10.00 6.06
CA GLY A 64 -1.14 -11.23 6.00
C GLY A 64 0.26 -11.03 5.40
N LEU A 65 0.76 -9.79 5.37
CA LEU A 65 2.09 -9.48 4.90
C LEU A 65 3.14 -10.00 5.89
N THR A 66 4.28 -10.44 5.35
CA THR A 66 5.48 -10.79 6.12
C THR A 66 6.56 -9.72 6.02
N HIS A 67 6.62 -8.93 4.94
CA HIS A 67 7.60 -7.86 4.79
C HIS A 67 6.90 -6.57 4.38
N VAL A 68 7.17 -5.49 5.10
CA VAL A 68 6.61 -4.17 4.80
C VAL A 68 7.74 -3.16 4.79
N SER A 69 7.76 -2.33 3.76
CA SER A 69 8.73 -1.24 3.64
C SER A 69 8.05 0.03 3.17
N PHE A 70 8.22 1.10 3.94
CA PHE A 70 7.83 2.44 3.58
C PHE A 70 9.08 3.26 3.32
N CYS A 71 9.13 3.93 2.18
CA CYS A 71 10.26 4.78 1.80
C CYS A 71 9.74 6.14 1.35
N ARG A 72 10.54 7.19 1.57
CA ARG A 72 10.26 8.57 1.12
C ARG A 72 8.85 9.05 1.47
N GLN A 73 8.30 8.66 2.63
CA GLN A 73 7.01 9.17 3.09
C GLN A 73 7.05 10.69 3.29
N SER A 74 5.90 11.36 3.11
CA SER A 74 5.81 12.81 3.28
C SER A 74 6.31 13.24 4.67
N ALA A 75 7.05 14.37 4.72
CA ALA A 75 7.46 14.99 5.97
C ALA A 75 6.29 15.69 6.69
N ASP A 76 5.18 15.95 5.98
CA ASP A 76 3.97 16.52 6.54
C ASP A 76 3.16 15.45 7.27
N LEU A 77 3.12 15.55 8.59
CA LEU A 77 2.40 14.62 9.47
C LEU A 77 0.88 14.62 9.22
N SER A 78 0.32 15.71 8.69
CA SER A 78 -1.12 15.78 8.37
C SER A 78 -1.52 14.90 7.18
N GLN A 79 -0.53 14.41 6.42
CA GLN A 79 -0.73 13.61 5.22
C GLN A 79 -0.37 12.13 5.40
N ARG A 80 0.04 11.73 6.61
CA ARG A 80 0.35 10.34 6.95
C ARG A 80 -0.81 9.73 7.72
N HIS A 81 -0.89 8.40 7.68
CA HIS A 81 -1.70 7.66 8.63
C HIS A 81 -1.31 8.05 10.06
N SER A 82 -2.32 8.19 10.92
CA SER A 82 -2.10 8.31 12.35
C SER A 82 -1.40 7.06 12.88
N THR A 83 -0.72 7.19 14.02
CA THR A 83 -0.09 6.03 14.66
C THR A 83 -1.10 4.92 14.94
N SER A 84 -2.34 5.27 15.31
CA SER A 84 -3.41 4.29 15.51
C SER A 84 -3.74 3.52 14.24
N GLU A 85 -3.98 4.20 13.12
CA GLU A 85 -4.26 3.55 11.82
C GLU A 85 -3.10 2.68 11.34
N PHE A 86 -1.86 3.09 11.64
CA PHE A 86 -0.68 2.29 11.36
C PHE A 86 -0.63 1.01 12.22
N LEU A 87 -0.96 1.09 13.51
CA LEU A 87 -1.03 -0.07 14.39
C LEU A 87 -2.15 -1.03 13.97
N ASP A 88 -3.32 -0.50 13.58
CA ASP A 88 -4.44 -1.30 13.06
C ASP A 88 -4.03 -2.05 11.77
N PHE A 89 -3.17 -1.44 10.95
CA PHE A 89 -2.57 -2.09 9.78
C PHE A 89 -1.62 -3.24 10.19
N LEU A 90 -0.76 -3.02 11.18
CA LEU A 90 0.14 -4.07 11.68
C LEU A 90 -0.63 -5.24 12.31
N GLU A 91 -1.75 -4.97 12.99
CA GLU A 91 -2.64 -6.01 13.52
C GLU A 91 -3.20 -6.91 12.40
N GLY A 92 -3.44 -6.34 11.22
CA GLY A 92 -3.82 -7.08 10.01
C GLY A 92 -2.71 -7.95 9.40
N CYS A 93 -1.46 -7.84 9.88
CA CYS A 93 -0.29 -8.55 9.40
C CYS A 93 0.38 -9.36 10.54
N PRO A 94 -0.29 -10.39 11.09
CA PRO A 94 0.23 -11.15 12.24
C PRO A 94 1.49 -11.98 11.90
N LEU A 95 1.80 -12.14 10.61
CA LEU A 95 2.98 -12.88 10.12
C LEU A 95 4.13 -11.94 9.75
N LEU A 96 4.09 -10.68 10.19
CA LEU A 96 5.13 -9.71 9.85
C LEU A 96 6.48 -10.13 10.46
N GLU A 97 7.46 -10.32 9.59
CA GLU A 97 8.85 -10.66 9.91
C GLU A 97 9.73 -9.40 9.80
N ASP A 98 9.55 -8.62 8.73
CA ASP A 98 10.36 -7.43 8.46
C ASP A 98 9.51 -6.16 8.31
N LEU A 99 9.93 -5.11 9.02
CA LEU A 99 9.35 -3.76 8.93
C LEU A 99 10.46 -2.73 8.70
N ILE A 100 10.38 -2.01 7.59
CA ILE A 100 11.28 -0.92 7.21
C ILE A 100 10.45 0.37 7.12
N LEU A 101 10.90 1.44 7.80
CA LEU A 101 10.20 2.73 7.90
C LEU A 101 11.04 3.89 7.34
#